data_AF-A0A6P0TTV3-F1
#
_entry.id   AF-A0A6P0TTV3-F1
#
_cell.length_a   1.000
_cell.length_b   1.000
_cell.length_c   1.000
_cell.angle_alpha   90.00
_cell.angle_beta   90.00
_cell.angle_gamma   90.00
#
_symmetry.space_group_name_H-M   'P 1'
#
loop_
_entity.id
_entity.type
_entity.pdbx_description
1 polymer ?
#
loop_
_entity_poly.entity_id
_entity_poly.type
_entity_poly.pdbx_seq_one_letter_code
_entity_poly.pdbx_strand_id
1 'polypeptide(L)' 'MSEKNTSFDLTQKSWIPVITQDGLYQEISLLKLFSQWETLREIQAENPPTTLALHRFLFA' A
#
# COMPACT_ATOMS: atom_id res chain seq x y z
N MET A 1 11.76 31.60 3.86
CA MET A 1 11.59 30.24 3.31
C MET A 1 10.30 29.68 3.88
N SER A 2 9.26 29.54 3.06
CA SER A 2 8.00 28.94 3.52
C SER A 2 8.19 27.44 3.63
N GLU A 3 8.03 26.88 4.82
CA GLU A 3 7.94 25.43 5.03
C GLU A 3 6.78 24.93 4.16
N LYS A 4 7.08 24.20 3.08
CA LYS A 4 6.06 23.43 2.38
C LYS A 4 5.60 22.38 3.37
N ASN A 5 4.38 22.52 3.87
CA ASN A 5 3.71 21.51 4.68
C ASN A 5 3.77 20.18 3.91
N THR A 6 4.68 19.28 4.30
CA THR A 6 4.98 18.04 3.57
C THR A 6 3.90 17.02 3.86
N SER A 7 2.69 17.22 3.32
CA SER A 7 1.59 16.28 3.48
C SER A 7 1.93 14.97 2.78
N PHE A 8 1.76 13.86 3.49
CA PHE A 8 1.90 12.51 2.95
C PHE A 8 0.54 11.99 2.48
N ASP A 9 0.24 12.21 1.21
CA ASP A 9 -1.00 11.74 0.59
C ASP A 9 -0.92 10.21 0.32
N LEU A 10 -1.70 9.44 1.08
CA LEU A 10 -1.79 7.98 0.99
C LEU A 10 -2.28 7.47 -0.37
N THR A 11 -2.95 8.32 -1.16
CA THR A 11 -3.42 7.93 -2.50
C THR A 11 -2.30 7.89 -3.51
N GLN A 12 -1.29 8.74 -3.33
CA GLN A 12 -0.19 8.96 -4.28
C GLN A 12 1.12 8.32 -3.83
N LYS A 13 1.43 8.42 -2.53
CA LYS A 13 2.70 7.93 -1.97
C LYS A 13 2.65 6.43 -1.77
N SER A 14 3.80 5.77 -1.93
CA SER A 14 3.96 4.35 -1.62
C SER A 14 3.98 4.14 -0.12
N TRP A 15 3.17 3.20 0.37
CA TRP A 15 3.13 2.82 1.79
C TRP A 15 2.47 1.46 2.04
N ILE A 16 1.72 0.89 1.08
CA ILE A 16 1.06 -0.40 1.24
C ILE A 16 2.05 -1.49 0.84
N PRO A 17 2.46 -2.37 1.77
CA PRO A 17 3.41 -3.41 1.49
C PRO A 17 2.73 -4.59 0.79
N VAL A 18 3.25 -4.97 -0.37
CA VAL A 18 2.67 -6.02 -1.22
C VAL A 18 3.74 -6.97 -1.72
N ILE A 19 3.30 -8.19 -2.02
CA ILE A 19 4.07 -9.18 -2.77
C ILE A 19 3.51 -9.25 -4.19
N THR A 20 4.37 -9.14 -5.19
CA THR A 20 3.99 -9.34 -6.61
C THR A 20 3.80 -10.83 -6.93
N GLN A 21 3.20 -11.14 -8.08
CA GLN A 21 3.13 -12.53 -8.56
C GLN A 21 4.49 -13.22 -8.65
N ASP A 22 5.55 -12.47 -8.96
CA ASP A 22 6.93 -12.95 -9.02
C ASP A 22 7.58 -13.12 -7.63
N GLY A 23 6.84 -12.85 -6.54
CA GLY A 23 7.33 -12.99 -5.18
C GLY A 23 8.17 -11.82 -4.67
N LEU A 24 8.19 -10.69 -5.38
CA LEU A 24 8.96 -9.52 -4.97
C LEU A 24 8.16 -8.65 -3.98
N TYR A 25 8.83 -8.23 -2.90
CA TYR A 25 8.30 -7.27 -1.94
C TYR A 25 8.50 -5.84 -2.44
N GLN A 26 7.44 -5.03 -2.38
CA GLN A 26 7.50 -3.60 -2.67
C GLN A 26 6.39 -2.83 -1.95
N GLU A 27 6.56 -1.51 -1.84
CA GLU A 27 5.50 -0.62 -1.37
C GLU A 27 4.84 0.13 -2.53
N ILE A 28 3.52 0.12 -2.55
CA ILE A 28 2.71 0.83 -3.56
C ILE A 28 1.73 1.81 -2.91
N SER A 29 1.18 2.71 -3.71
CA SER A 29 0.13 3.64 -3.28
C SER A 29 -1.26 3.00 -3.39
N LEU A 30 -2.28 3.61 -2.78
CA LEU A 30 -3.67 3.13 -2.94
C LEU A 30 -4.11 3.12 -4.41
N LEU A 31 -3.80 4.16 -5.18
CA LEU A 31 -4.18 4.21 -6.59
C LEU A 31 -3.53 3.08 -7.39
N LYS A 32 -2.23 2.83 -7.16
CA LYS A 32 -1.53 1.72 -7.80
C LYS A 32 -2.15 0.38 -7.43
N LEU A 33 -2.44 0.17 -6.14
CA LEU A 33 -3.05 -1.05 -5.64
C LEU A 33 -4.33 -1.38 -6.40
N PHE A 34 -5.27 -0.44 -6.49
CA PHE A 34 -6.53 -0.68 -7.21
C PHE A 34 -6.36 -0.77 -8.73
N SER A 35 -5.40 -0.06 -9.32
CA SER A 35 -5.17 -0.11 -10.77
C SER A 35 -4.45 -1.37 -11.26
N GLN A 36 -3.67 -2.03 -10.39
CA GLN A 36 -2.78 -3.14 -10.76
C GLN A 36 -3.00 -4.38 -9.88
N TRP A 37 -4.12 -4.48 -9.17
CA TRP A 37 -4.38 -5.52 -8.16
C TRP A 37 -4.21 -6.94 -8.70
N GLU A 38 -4.54 -7.19 -9.97
CA GLU A 38 -4.41 -8.50 -10.61
C GLU A 38 -2.95 -8.98 -10.71
N THR A 39 -1.98 -8.05 -10.74
CA THR A 39 -0.55 -8.36 -10.79
C THR A 39 0.08 -8.56 -9.41
N LEU A 40 -0.71 -8.35 -8.36
CA LEU A 40 -0.29 -8.51 -6.97
C LEU A 40 -0.74 -9.87 -6.47
N ARG A 41 0.10 -10.50 -5.66
CA ARG A 41 -0.21 -11.77 -5.01
C ARG A 41 -0.96 -11.54 -3.70
N GLU A 42 -0.44 -10.67 -2.84
CA GLU A 42 -1.01 -10.39 -1.53
C GLU A 42 -0.49 -9.08 -0.93
N ILE A 43 -1.20 -8.59 0.10
CA ILE A 43 -0.71 -7.55 1.01
C ILE A 43 0.04 -8.26 2.14
N GLN A 44 1.27 -7.85 2.42
CA GLN A 44 2.09 -8.44 3.47
C GLN A 44 2.74 -7.35 4.32
N ALA A 45 2.09 -6.99 5.43
CA ALA A 45 2.66 -6.08 6.41
C ALA A 45 3.67 -6.78 7.34
N GLU A 46 4.37 -5.99 8.15
CA GLU A 46 5.35 -6.47 9.12
C GLU A 46 4.78 -7.46 10.15
N ASN A 47 3.47 -7.41 10.40
CA ASN A 47 2.82 -8.32 11.33
C ASN A 47 1.37 -8.66 10.90
N PRO A 48 0.84 -9.84 11.33
CA PRO A 48 -0.49 -10.27 10.92
C PRO A 48 -1.64 -9.31 11.28
N PRO A 49 -1.67 -8.68 12.47
CA PRO A 49 -2.69 -7.68 12.80
C PRO A 49 -2.76 -6.50 11.82
N THR A 50 -1.60 -5.96 11.42
CA THR A 50 -1.55 -4.86 10.45
C THR A 50 -2.07 -5.30 9.09
N THR A 51 -1.69 -6.51 8.61
CA THR A 51 -2.23 -7.06 7.36
C THR A 51 -3.76 -7.13 7.39
N LEU A 52 -4.34 -7.64 8.48
CA LEU A 52 -5.80 -7.71 8.64
C LEU A 52 -6.44 -6.32 8.67
N ALA A 53 -5.83 -5.35 9.35
CA ALA A 53 -6.33 -3.98 9.42
C ALA A 53 -6.32 -3.31 8.04
N LEU A 54 -5.26 -3.51 7.23
CA LEU A 54 -5.19 -3.01 5.86
C LEU A 54 -6.29 -3.58 4.98
N HIS A 55 -6.55 -4.89 5.05
CA HIS A 55 -7.67 -5.49 4.31
C HIS A 55 -9.01 -4.87 4.72
N ARG A 56 -9.27 -4.70 6.01
CA ARG A 56 -10.50 -4.06 6.50
C ARG A 56 -10.63 -2.61 6.03
N PHE A 57 -9.53 -1.87 6.05
CA PHE A 57 -9.48 -0.49 5.56
C PHE A 57 -9.83 -0.41 4.06
N LEU A 58 -9.32 -1.34 3.25
CA LEU A 58 -9.59 -1.38 1.80
C LEU A 58 -11.01 -1.84 1.46
N PHE A 59 -11.71 -2.51 2.37
CA PHE A 59 -13.10 -2.96 2.19
C PHE A 59 -14.16 -1.98 2.73
N ALA A 60 -13.76 -0.96 3.48
CA ALA A 60 -14.68 0.03 4.08
C ALA A 60 -15.26 0.98 3.03
#